data_AF-A0A7Y2K7V3-F1
#
_entry.id   AF-A0A7Y2K7V3-F1
#
_cell.length_a   1.000
_cell.length_b   1.000
_cell.length_c   1.000
_cell.angle_alpha   90.00
_cell.angle_beta   90.00
_cell.angle_gamma   90.00
#
_symmetry.space_group_name_H-M   'P 1'
#
loop_
_entity.id
_entity.type
_entity.pdbx_description
1 polymer ?
#
loop_
_entity_poly.entity_id
_entity_poly.type
_entity_poly.pdbx_seq_one_letter_code
_entity_poly.pdbx_strand_id
1 'polypeptide(L)'
;PGAAENTITIELGFGRTNSGTVATGVGFNANILLGTYALTNWLYTGADIKKASGNYKLVTAQTIYAFDQGNKVDLPKNRGIIKESTVEEYLKNPHFISEGEHQKMESVNPPIDYSGLKWGMSIDLNKCLGCNDCVVACNVENNVPVVGKEQVDEGREMHWLRIDRYYAGTVDDPVVVNQPMLCQHCDQAPCENVCPVVATNHSDDGLNQMVYNRCVGTRYCSNNCPYKVRRFNFYNFRDHFRDGYQEEPVFALLQNPEVTVRSRGVMEKCTFCVQRISEARSDATAEGREIKGSDVTTACQDACGTNAIKFGDINDEQSEFYNYRNHELGYYALDELNIKPNVTY
;
A
#
# COMPACT_ATOMS: atom_id res chain seq x y z
N PRO A 1 10.15 20.08 -0.50
CA PRO A 1 9.08 21.03 -0.89
C PRO A 1 8.09 21.18 0.27
N GLY A 2 7.49 22.37 0.43
CA GLY A 2 6.45 22.60 1.43
C GLY A 2 6.94 22.74 2.88
N ALA A 3 8.25 22.88 3.10
CA ALA A 3 8.78 23.34 4.37
C ALA A 3 8.80 24.87 4.37
N ALA A 4 8.46 25.49 5.50
CA ALA A 4 8.54 26.94 5.64
C ALA A 4 9.99 27.44 5.49
N GLU A 5 10.16 28.65 4.97
CA GLU A 5 11.49 29.26 4.83
C GLU A 5 12.21 29.33 6.18
N ASN A 6 13.54 29.13 6.14
CA ASN A 6 14.42 29.17 7.32
C ASN A 6 13.99 28.26 8.48
N THR A 7 13.25 27.18 8.19
CA THR A 7 12.75 26.23 9.18
C THR A 7 13.29 24.83 8.87
N ILE A 8 13.70 24.10 9.92
CA ILE A 8 14.09 22.69 9.83
C ILE A 8 13.26 21.92 10.84
N THR A 9 12.58 20.88 10.35
CA THR A 9 11.91 19.90 11.21
C THR A 9 12.87 18.76 11.50
N ILE A 10 13.02 18.42 12.79
CA ILE A 10 13.88 17.33 13.23
C ILE A 10 13.02 16.33 14.01
N GLU A 11 13.00 15.09 13.56
CA GLU A 11 12.28 14.01 14.23
C GLU A 11 13.04 13.53 15.48
N LEU A 12 12.29 13.27 16.55
CA LEU A 12 12.80 12.70 17.80
C LEU A 12 12.72 11.16 17.79
N GLY A 13 13.34 10.51 18.77
CA GLY A 13 13.24 9.06 18.98
C GLY A 13 14.37 8.22 18.37
N PHE A 14 15.24 8.83 17.56
CA PHE A 14 16.44 8.21 17.00
C PHE A 14 17.70 8.45 17.85
N GLY A 15 18.82 7.81 17.47
CA GLY A 15 20.13 7.94 18.13
C GLY A 15 20.23 7.26 19.49
N ARG A 16 19.39 6.26 19.75
CA ARG A 16 19.39 5.51 21.01
C ARG A 16 20.58 4.55 21.07
N THR A 17 21.27 4.49 22.21
CA THR A 17 22.46 3.66 22.41
C THR A 17 22.17 2.34 23.12
N ASN A 18 21.04 2.22 23.81
CA ASN A 18 20.62 1.00 24.51
C ASN A 18 19.13 0.73 24.26
N SER A 19 18.79 0.18 23.09
CA SER A 19 17.38 -0.05 22.67
C SER A 19 17.19 -1.31 21.84
N GLY A 20 17.98 -2.35 22.16
CA GLY A 20 17.89 -3.66 21.52
C GLY A 20 18.30 -3.66 20.05
N THR A 21 17.88 -4.71 19.35
CA THR A 21 18.33 -5.06 17.99
C THR A 21 17.79 -4.14 16.90
N VAL A 22 16.67 -3.44 17.10
CA VAL A 22 16.10 -2.60 16.04
C VAL A 22 16.53 -1.14 16.15
N ALA A 23 16.48 -0.55 17.34
CA ALA A 23 16.63 0.89 17.51
C ALA A 23 18.06 1.37 17.90
N THR A 24 18.94 0.45 18.30
CA THR A 24 20.31 0.83 18.70
C THR A 24 21.14 1.29 17.51
N GLY A 25 21.69 2.51 17.59
CA GLY A 25 22.57 3.08 16.58
C GLY A 25 21.86 3.57 15.31
N VAL A 26 20.53 3.68 15.33
CA VAL A 26 19.75 4.16 14.18
C VAL A 26 19.52 5.66 14.27
N GLY A 27 19.88 6.39 13.22
CA GLY A 27 19.68 7.85 13.11
C GLY A 27 20.57 8.64 14.07
N PHE A 28 20.09 9.80 14.51
CA PHE A 28 20.83 10.71 15.38
C PHE A 28 19.97 11.16 16.57
N ASN A 29 20.60 11.42 17.71
CA ASN A 29 19.89 11.80 18.93
C ASN A 29 19.62 13.30 18.92
N ALA A 30 18.46 13.70 18.42
CA ALA A 30 18.04 15.10 18.38
C ALA A 30 17.69 15.66 19.78
N ASN A 31 17.51 14.83 20.81
CA ASN A 31 17.17 15.31 22.15
C ASN A 31 18.25 16.21 22.76
N ILE A 32 19.50 16.10 22.29
CA ILE A 32 20.61 16.97 22.76
C ILE A 32 20.40 18.45 22.39
N LEU A 33 19.52 18.72 21.42
CA LEU A 33 19.17 20.08 21.00
C LEU A 33 18.05 20.68 21.87
N LEU A 34 17.30 19.84 22.60
CA LEU A 34 16.22 20.28 23.47
C LEU A 34 16.80 21.04 24.67
N GLY A 35 16.39 22.30 24.85
CA GLY A 35 16.78 23.16 25.97
C GLY A 35 17.73 24.31 25.60
N THR A 36 18.28 24.31 24.40
CA THR A 36 19.13 25.39 23.87
C THR A 36 18.26 26.35 23.04
N TYR A 37 18.01 27.57 23.54
CA TYR A 37 17.32 28.65 22.80
C TYR A 37 15.89 28.31 22.31
N ALA A 38 15.03 27.89 23.24
CA ALA A 38 13.64 27.54 22.97
C ALA A 38 12.73 28.77 22.91
N LEU A 39 11.97 28.95 21.84
CA LEU A 39 10.82 29.88 21.79
C LEU A 39 9.59 29.22 22.43
N THR A 40 9.43 27.91 22.21
CA THR A 40 8.43 27.05 22.86
C THR A 40 9.07 25.70 23.18
N ASN A 41 8.34 24.79 23.84
CA ASN A 41 8.81 23.42 24.08
C ASN A 41 9.14 22.61 22.81
N TRP A 42 8.74 23.11 21.62
CA TRP A 42 8.88 22.42 20.34
C TRP A 42 9.52 23.27 19.24
N LEU A 43 9.72 24.57 19.46
CA LEU A 43 10.28 25.49 18.48
C LEU A 43 11.50 26.21 19.04
N TYR A 44 12.61 26.10 18.32
CA TYR A 44 13.91 26.61 18.71
C TYR A 44 14.42 27.59 17.64
N THR A 45 15.08 28.67 18.06
CA THR A 45 15.61 29.70 17.16
C THR A 45 17.10 29.93 17.38
N GLY A 46 17.77 30.61 16.45
CA GLY A 46 19.21 30.89 16.55
C GLY A 46 20.11 29.69 16.24
N ALA A 47 19.60 28.65 15.57
CA ALA A 47 20.40 27.54 15.09
C ALA A 47 21.36 27.99 13.97
N ASP A 48 22.65 27.70 14.13
CA ASP A 48 23.67 27.92 13.10
C ASP A 48 23.88 26.62 12.31
N ILE A 49 23.62 26.67 11.01
CA ILE A 49 23.66 25.50 10.12
C ILE A 49 24.92 25.57 9.27
N LYS A 50 25.79 24.57 9.43
CA LYS A 50 26.99 24.40 8.61
C LYS A 50 26.96 23.06 7.90
N LYS A 51 27.28 23.07 6.61
CA LYS A 51 27.46 21.84 5.84
C LYS A 51 28.65 21.06 6.41
N ALA A 52 28.39 19.86 6.93
CA ALA A 52 29.44 18.96 7.37
C ALA A 52 30.16 18.30 6.17
N SER A 53 31.40 17.85 6.39
CA SER A 53 32.14 17.04 5.40
C SER A 53 31.64 15.60 5.39
N GLY A 54 31.58 14.98 4.21
CA GLY A 54 31.21 13.57 4.03
C GLY A 54 29.85 13.37 3.36
N ASN A 55 29.45 12.10 3.23
CA ASN A 55 28.18 11.67 2.63
C ASN A 55 27.40 10.83 3.65
N TYR A 56 26.08 11.00 3.69
CA TYR A 56 25.19 10.19 4.52
C TYR A 56 24.13 9.50 3.65
N LYS A 57 24.00 8.18 3.78
CA LYS A 57 23.08 7.40 2.97
C LYS A 57 21.67 7.40 3.58
N LEU A 58 20.75 8.06 2.89
CA LEU A 58 19.31 8.00 3.15
C LEU A 58 18.68 6.92 2.29
N VAL A 59 17.72 6.20 2.87
CA VAL A 59 17.05 5.08 2.22
C VAL A 59 15.56 5.38 2.20
N THR A 60 14.94 5.15 1.06
CA THR A 60 13.52 5.39 0.79
C THR A 60 12.95 4.17 0.06
N ALA A 61 11.67 3.87 0.30
CA ALA A 61 10.94 2.89 -0.49
C ALA A 61 10.40 3.48 -1.80
N GLN A 62 10.22 4.80 -1.85
CA GLN A 62 9.73 5.50 -3.04
C GLN A 62 10.90 6.15 -3.76
N THR A 63 11.10 5.79 -5.03
CA THR A 63 12.24 6.25 -5.85
C THR A 63 11.91 7.43 -6.75
N ILE A 64 10.63 7.71 -7.00
CA ILE A 64 10.21 8.87 -7.80
C ILE A 64 9.96 10.03 -6.84
N TYR A 65 10.86 11.01 -6.86
CA TYR A 65 10.68 12.29 -6.21
C TYR A 65 10.15 13.33 -7.18
N ALA A 66 9.34 14.25 -6.66
CA ALA A 66 8.68 15.31 -7.42
C ALA A 66 9.61 16.16 -8.31
N PHE A 67 10.92 16.17 -8.07
CA PHE A 67 11.86 17.07 -8.75
C PHE A 67 13.02 16.37 -9.48
N ASP A 68 13.07 15.03 -9.49
CA ASP A 68 14.11 14.30 -10.25
C ASP A 68 13.94 14.46 -11.78
N GLN A 69 12.80 14.97 -12.25
CA GLN A 69 12.49 15.20 -13.66
C GLN A 69 12.27 16.68 -14.04
N GLY A 70 12.95 17.61 -13.37
CA GLY A 70 13.02 19.02 -13.79
C GLY A 70 11.69 19.78 -13.69
N ASN A 71 11.18 19.99 -12.47
CA ASN A 71 9.97 20.78 -12.20
C ASN A 71 8.69 20.29 -12.89
N LYS A 72 8.57 19.00 -13.21
CA LYS A 72 7.27 18.43 -13.61
C LYS A 72 6.43 18.18 -12.37
N VAL A 73 5.96 19.26 -11.78
CA VAL A 73 5.25 19.20 -10.51
C VAL A 73 3.91 18.46 -10.69
N ASP A 74 3.27 18.48 -11.87
CA ASP A 74 1.98 17.81 -12.07
C ASP A 74 2.07 16.40 -12.69
N LEU A 75 3.08 15.60 -12.32
CA LEU A 75 3.22 14.21 -12.80
C LEU A 75 1.96 13.34 -12.61
N PRO A 76 1.26 13.37 -11.46
CA PRO A 76 0.06 12.56 -11.25
C PRO A 76 -1.05 12.91 -12.22
N LYS A 77 -1.31 14.22 -12.39
CA LYS A 77 -2.33 14.75 -13.30
C LYS A 77 -1.99 14.46 -14.77
N ASN A 78 -0.75 14.74 -15.18
CA ASN A 78 -0.31 14.56 -16.57
C ASN A 78 -0.28 13.08 -17.00
N ARG A 79 -0.11 12.15 -16.07
CA ARG A 79 -0.11 10.72 -16.33
C ARG A 79 -1.43 10.03 -15.98
N GLY A 80 -2.44 10.77 -15.52
CA GLY A 80 -3.73 10.21 -15.10
C GLY A 80 -3.62 9.22 -13.92
N ILE A 81 -2.59 9.35 -13.07
CA ILE A 81 -2.39 8.46 -11.92
C ILE A 81 -3.42 8.76 -10.83
N ILE A 82 -3.60 10.06 -10.53
CA ILE A 82 -4.61 10.57 -9.61
C ILE A 82 -5.42 11.62 -10.36
N LYS A 83 -6.74 11.47 -10.30
CA LYS A 83 -7.70 12.40 -10.90
C LYS A 83 -8.18 13.37 -9.82
N GLU A 84 -7.82 14.64 -9.98
CA GLU A 84 -8.09 15.70 -9.00
C GLU A 84 -8.90 16.82 -9.64
N SER A 85 -9.78 17.43 -8.85
CA SER A 85 -10.56 18.61 -9.23
C SER A 85 -11.02 19.32 -7.96
N THR A 86 -11.62 20.50 -8.14
CA THR A 86 -12.18 21.29 -7.04
C THR A 86 -13.66 20.95 -6.81
N VAL A 87 -14.17 21.28 -5.63
CA VAL A 87 -15.60 21.17 -5.34
C VAL A 87 -16.44 22.02 -6.31
N GLU A 88 -15.95 23.19 -6.71
CA GLU A 88 -16.66 24.05 -7.66
C GLU A 88 -16.80 23.40 -9.04
N GLU A 89 -15.75 22.75 -9.53
CA GLU A 89 -15.76 22.01 -10.80
C GLU A 89 -16.64 20.76 -10.70
N TYR A 90 -16.56 20.00 -9.59
CA TYR A 90 -17.43 18.85 -9.34
C TYR A 90 -18.92 19.24 -9.35
N LEU A 91 -19.29 20.35 -8.71
CA LEU A 91 -20.69 20.81 -8.70
C LEU A 91 -21.18 21.25 -10.09
N LYS A 92 -20.28 21.68 -10.98
CA LYS A 92 -20.61 22.02 -12.37
C LYS A 92 -20.68 20.78 -13.26
N ASN A 93 -19.80 19.80 -13.03
CA ASN A 93 -19.70 18.58 -13.79
C ASN A 93 -19.30 17.40 -12.90
N PRO A 94 -20.27 16.67 -12.31
CA PRO A 94 -19.97 15.54 -11.43
C PRO A 94 -19.23 14.38 -12.11
N HIS A 95 -19.31 14.29 -13.44
CA HIS A 95 -18.71 13.23 -14.25
C HIS A 95 -17.38 13.64 -14.90
N PHE A 96 -16.73 14.71 -14.46
CA PHE A 96 -15.46 15.17 -15.04
C PHE A 96 -14.36 14.09 -15.05
N ILE A 97 -14.43 13.11 -14.13
CA ILE A 97 -13.48 11.99 -14.01
C ILE A 97 -13.61 10.99 -15.17
N SER A 98 -14.80 10.84 -15.74
CA SER A 98 -15.05 9.95 -16.88
C SER A 98 -14.86 10.64 -18.23
N GLU A 99 -14.74 11.98 -18.25
CA GLU A 99 -14.39 12.75 -19.45
C GLU A 99 -12.95 12.46 -19.90
N GLY A 100 -12.80 11.58 -20.89
CA GLY A 100 -11.50 11.11 -21.36
C GLY A 100 -11.21 9.65 -21.03
N GLU A 101 -12.20 8.89 -20.54
CA GLU A 101 -12.11 7.43 -20.48
C GLU A 101 -11.69 6.86 -21.84
N HIS A 102 -10.73 5.94 -21.77
CA HIS A 102 -10.26 5.22 -22.94
C HIS A 102 -11.44 4.45 -23.56
N GLN A 103 -11.48 4.38 -24.90
CA GLN A 103 -12.46 3.54 -25.57
C GLN A 103 -12.41 2.14 -24.96
N LYS A 104 -13.58 1.61 -24.55
CA LYS A 104 -13.70 0.25 -24.03
C LYS A 104 -12.99 -0.70 -24.98
N MET A 105 -11.84 -1.20 -24.53
CA MET A 105 -11.09 -2.17 -25.30
C MET A 105 -11.79 -3.50 -25.20
N GLU A 106 -12.03 -4.14 -26.34
CA GLU A 106 -12.47 -5.52 -26.35
C GLU A 106 -11.32 -6.40 -25.89
N SER A 107 -11.64 -7.32 -24.99
CA SER A 107 -10.71 -8.34 -24.53
C SER A 107 -10.80 -9.55 -25.45
N VAL A 108 -9.64 -10.08 -25.84
CA VAL A 108 -9.56 -11.36 -26.56
C VAL A 108 -10.01 -12.52 -25.65
N ASN A 109 -9.81 -12.39 -24.34
CA ASN A 109 -10.29 -13.36 -23.36
C ASN A 109 -11.78 -13.13 -23.08
N PRO A 110 -12.61 -14.19 -23.04
CA PRO A 110 -14.02 -14.06 -22.67
C PRO A 110 -14.13 -13.51 -21.23
N PRO A 111 -15.11 -12.64 -20.95
CA PRO A 111 -15.37 -12.22 -19.59
C PRO A 111 -15.81 -13.41 -18.74
N ILE A 112 -15.28 -13.51 -17.53
CA ILE A 112 -15.78 -14.43 -16.51
C ILE A 112 -16.96 -13.74 -15.84
N ASP A 113 -18.11 -14.42 -15.83
CA ASP A 113 -19.29 -13.96 -15.11
C ASP A 113 -19.22 -14.42 -13.66
N TYR A 114 -19.14 -13.46 -12.75
CA TYR A 114 -19.16 -13.68 -11.30
C TYR A 114 -20.55 -13.35 -10.79
N SER A 115 -21.48 -14.29 -10.93
CA SER A 115 -22.91 -14.11 -10.60
C SER A 115 -23.24 -14.27 -9.12
N GLY A 116 -22.34 -14.85 -8.33
CA GLY A 116 -22.44 -14.95 -6.86
C GLY A 116 -21.68 -13.83 -6.15
N LEU A 117 -21.18 -14.11 -4.96
CA LEU A 117 -20.30 -13.20 -4.21
C LEU A 117 -19.06 -12.82 -5.03
N LYS A 118 -18.77 -11.53 -5.17
CA LYS A 118 -17.53 -11.04 -5.80
C LYS A 118 -16.85 -10.00 -4.93
N TRP A 119 -15.63 -10.28 -4.47
CA TRP A 119 -14.92 -9.35 -3.59
C TRP A 119 -14.36 -8.14 -4.32
N GLY A 120 -14.51 -6.97 -3.70
CA GLY A 120 -13.88 -5.73 -4.15
C GLY A 120 -13.51 -4.80 -3.01
N MET A 121 -12.79 -3.75 -3.37
CA MET A 121 -12.39 -2.68 -2.46
C MET A 121 -12.65 -1.31 -3.08
N SER A 122 -12.94 -0.33 -2.24
CA SER A 122 -13.06 1.08 -2.60
C SER A 122 -12.21 1.89 -1.65
N ILE A 123 -11.46 2.86 -2.17
CA ILE A 123 -10.51 3.66 -1.40
C ILE A 123 -10.77 5.13 -1.66
N ASP A 124 -11.50 5.78 -0.76
CA ASP A 124 -11.77 7.22 -0.81
C ASP A 124 -10.49 8.02 -0.57
N LEU A 125 -9.88 8.52 -1.65
CA LEU A 125 -8.65 9.31 -1.59
C LEU A 125 -8.83 10.65 -0.85
N ASN A 126 -10.03 11.23 -0.83
CA ASN A 126 -10.29 12.49 -0.11
C ASN A 126 -10.18 12.30 1.41
N LYS A 127 -10.41 11.07 1.90
CA LYS A 127 -10.27 10.72 3.31
C LYS A 127 -8.88 10.18 3.65
N CYS A 128 -8.00 9.95 2.67
CA CYS A 128 -6.69 9.37 2.92
C CYS A 128 -5.67 10.42 3.39
N LEU A 129 -5.35 10.38 4.69
CA LEU A 129 -4.35 11.29 5.28
C LEU A 129 -2.89 10.84 5.05
N GLY A 130 -2.68 9.63 4.52
CA GLY A 130 -1.34 9.04 4.40
C GLY A 130 -0.69 8.66 5.74
N CYS A 131 -1.50 8.30 6.76
CA CYS A 131 -1.03 7.98 8.11
C CYS A 131 -0.19 6.69 8.24
N ASN A 132 -0.22 5.81 7.23
CA ASN A 132 0.44 4.49 7.20
C ASN A 132 -0.11 3.42 8.18
N ASP A 133 -1.19 3.68 8.92
CA ASP A 133 -1.78 2.68 9.83
C ASP A 133 -2.21 1.41 9.08
N CYS A 134 -2.78 1.56 7.88
CA CYS A 134 -3.17 0.43 7.03
C CYS A 134 -1.96 -0.39 6.53
N VAL A 135 -0.77 0.20 6.40
CA VAL A 135 0.47 -0.51 6.05
C VAL A 135 0.91 -1.38 7.22
N VAL A 136 0.93 -0.81 8.43
CA VAL A 136 1.31 -1.54 9.66
C VAL A 136 0.32 -2.65 9.94
N ALA A 137 -0.99 -2.38 9.86
CA ALA A 137 -2.03 -3.38 10.06
C ALA A 137 -1.93 -4.53 9.06
N CYS A 138 -1.69 -4.25 7.78
CA CYS A 138 -1.47 -5.29 6.78
C CYS A 138 -0.24 -6.13 7.10
N ASN A 139 0.84 -5.51 7.57
CA ASN A 139 2.07 -6.20 7.94
C ASN A 139 1.89 -7.14 9.15
N VAL A 140 1.22 -6.66 10.19
CA VAL A 140 0.93 -7.44 11.41
C VAL A 140 -0.01 -8.59 11.08
N GLU A 141 -1.17 -8.29 10.48
CA GLU A 141 -2.21 -9.26 10.13
C GLU A 141 -1.67 -10.40 9.25
N ASN A 142 -0.86 -10.04 8.26
CA ASN A 142 -0.44 -10.98 7.24
C ASN A 142 1.00 -11.46 7.43
N ASN A 143 1.54 -11.42 8.65
CA ASN A 143 2.89 -11.92 8.95
C ASN A 143 3.94 -11.43 7.94
N VAL A 144 3.94 -10.15 7.56
CA VAL A 144 4.91 -9.61 6.60
C VAL A 144 6.24 -9.34 7.34
N PRO A 145 7.38 -9.85 6.86
CA PRO A 145 8.65 -9.68 7.56
C PRO A 145 9.11 -8.23 7.54
N VAL A 146 9.84 -7.82 8.59
CA VAL A 146 10.55 -6.54 8.59
C VAL A 146 11.85 -6.69 7.83
N VAL A 147 12.15 -5.74 6.95
CA VAL A 147 13.35 -5.73 6.10
C VAL A 147 14.32 -4.65 6.59
N GLY A 148 15.60 -5.00 6.74
CA GLY A 148 16.63 -4.07 7.19
C GLY A 148 16.96 -2.98 6.17
N LYS A 149 17.49 -1.84 6.65
CA LYS A 149 17.81 -0.63 5.85
C LYS A 149 18.58 -0.93 4.56
N GLU A 150 19.57 -1.82 4.62
CA GLU A 150 20.39 -2.18 3.46
C GLU A 150 19.61 -2.87 2.34
N GLN A 151 18.63 -3.71 2.69
CA GLN A 151 17.80 -4.40 1.70
C GLN A 151 16.66 -3.51 1.19
N VAL A 152 16.17 -2.58 2.01
CA VAL A 152 15.23 -1.56 1.55
C VAL A 152 15.88 -0.64 0.52
N ASP A 153 17.15 -0.30 0.68
CA ASP A 153 17.91 0.50 -0.30
C ASP A 153 18.01 -0.17 -1.68
N GLU A 154 18.01 -1.51 -1.69
CA GLU A 154 17.99 -2.32 -2.90
C GLU A 154 16.57 -2.50 -3.49
N GLY A 155 15.55 -1.81 -2.95
CA GLY A 155 14.15 -1.88 -3.39
C GLY A 155 13.48 -3.22 -3.05
N ARG A 156 13.86 -3.83 -1.92
CA ARG A 156 13.37 -5.15 -1.48
C ARG A 156 12.50 -5.07 -0.24
N GLU A 157 11.84 -3.93 -0.04
CA GLU A 157 10.90 -3.75 1.05
C GLU A 157 9.71 -4.71 0.93
N MET A 158 9.29 -5.26 2.08
CA MET A 158 8.15 -6.15 2.17
C MET A 158 6.97 -5.36 2.73
N HIS A 159 6.20 -4.76 1.82
CA HIS A 159 4.93 -4.10 2.09
C HIS A 159 3.91 -4.46 1.00
N TRP A 160 2.80 -5.06 1.40
CA TRP A 160 1.73 -5.49 0.49
C TRP A 160 0.78 -4.36 0.10
N LEU A 161 0.71 -3.35 0.95
CA LEU A 161 0.07 -2.07 0.75
C LEU A 161 1.14 -1.01 0.99
N ARG A 162 1.27 -0.04 0.08
CA ARG A 162 2.13 1.13 0.24
C ARG A 162 1.32 2.39 0.05
N ILE A 163 1.77 3.50 0.62
CA ILE A 163 1.18 4.82 0.37
C ILE A 163 2.10 5.55 -0.61
N ASP A 164 1.64 5.73 -1.85
CA ASP A 164 2.37 6.49 -2.85
C ASP A 164 2.08 7.98 -2.61
N ARG A 165 3.11 8.74 -2.25
CA ARG A 165 3.00 10.19 -2.02
C ARG A 165 3.46 10.94 -3.26
N TYR A 166 2.54 11.64 -3.88
CA TYR A 166 2.82 12.53 -4.99
C TYR A 166 2.77 13.98 -4.56
N TYR A 167 3.38 14.82 -5.39
CA TYR A 167 3.34 16.27 -5.26
C TYR A 167 2.78 16.84 -6.57
N ALA A 168 2.02 17.93 -6.47
CA ALA A 168 1.49 18.77 -7.55
C ALA A 168 1.75 20.25 -7.22
N GLY A 169 1.60 21.18 -8.18
CA GLY A 169 1.76 22.62 -7.91
C GLY A 169 3.18 23.19 -8.11
N THR A 170 3.79 23.83 -7.11
CA THR A 170 5.17 24.37 -7.21
C THR A 170 6.09 23.84 -6.10
N VAL A 171 7.39 24.11 -6.17
CA VAL A 171 8.34 23.72 -5.11
C VAL A 171 8.03 24.43 -3.79
N ASP A 172 7.66 25.71 -3.90
CA ASP A 172 7.39 26.61 -2.78
C ASP A 172 5.96 26.41 -2.23
N ASP A 173 5.02 26.03 -3.10
CA ASP A 173 3.64 25.72 -2.76
C ASP A 173 3.21 24.37 -3.36
N PRO A 174 3.66 23.24 -2.76
CA PRO A 174 3.29 21.92 -3.24
C PRO A 174 1.95 21.46 -2.65
N VAL A 175 1.11 20.89 -3.50
CA VAL A 175 -0.03 20.08 -3.07
C VAL A 175 0.45 18.64 -2.92
N VAL A 176 0.13 18.01 -1.80
CA VAL A 176 0.52 16.62 -1.51
C VAL A 176 -0.70 15.73 -1.69
N VAL A 177 -0.52 14.64 -2.42
CA VAL A 177 -1.60 13.69 -2.72
C VAL A 177 -1.14 12.29 -2.39
N ASN A 178 -1.96 11.54 -1.69
CA ASN A 178 -1.64 10.19 -1.24
C ASN A 178 -2.53 9.18 -1.95
N GLN A 179 -1.94 8.13 -2.51
CA GLN A 179 -2.68 7.01 -3.09
C GLN A 179 -2.22 5.70 -2.45
N PRO A 180 -3.06 5.05 -1.62
CA PRO A 180 -2.78 3.72 -1.13
C PRO A 180 -2.77 2.71 -2.29
N MET A 181 -1.62 2.12 -2.59
CA MET A 181 -1.48 1.15 -3.66
C MET A 181 -1.25 -0.25 -3.09
N LEU A 182 -2.14 -1.17 -3.45
CA LEU A 182 -2.08 -2.59 -3.09
C LEU A 182 -2.41 -3.47 -4.31
N CYS A 183 -2.43 -4.79 -4.13
CA CYS A 183 -2.93 -5.67 -5.18
C CYS A 183 -4.37 -5.31 -5.55
N GLN A 184 -4.59 -5.04 -6.83
CA GLN A 184 -5.89 -4.64 -7.34
C GLN A 184 -6.83 -5.82 -7.63
N HIS A 185 -6.36 -7.07 -7.42
CA HIS A 185 -7.11 -8.30 -7.71
C HIS A 185 -7.76 -8.30 -9.10
N CYS A 186 -7.03 -7.86 -10.13
CA CYS A 186 -7.52 -7.63 -11.49
C CYS A 186 -8.18 -8.88 -12.10
N ASP A 187 -9.39 -8.79 -12.65
CA ASP A 187 -10.06 -9.94 -13.32
C ASP A 187 -9.24 -10.46 -14.51
N GLN A 188 -8.58 -9.56 -15.24
CA GLN A 188 -7.65 -9.90 -16.32
C GLN A 188 -6.21 -9.77 -15.82
N ALA A 189 -5.87 -10.50 -14.76
CA ALA A 189 -4.58 -10.39 -14.10
C ALA A 189 -3.41 -10.78 -15.03
N PRO A 190 -2.57 -9.81 -15.47
CA PRO A 190 -1.40 -10.11 -16.28
C PRO A 190 -0.37 -10.93 -15.49
N CYS A 191 -0.39 -10.80 -14.17
CA CYS A 191 0.53 -11.51 -13.28
C CYS A 191 0.26 -13.02 -13.14
N GLU A 192 -0.92 -13.51 -13.56
CA GLU A 192 -1.26 -14.94 -13.51
C GLU A 192 -0.74 -15.71 -14.70
N ASN A 193 -1.02 -15.22 -15.91
CA ASN A 193 -0.67 -15.89 -17.17
C ASN A 193 0.84 -16.13 -17.35
N VAL A 194 1.68 -15.42 -16.58
CA VAL A 194 3.14 -15.53 -16.62
C VAL A 194 3.72 -16.47 -15.57
N CYS A 195 2.90 -17.07 -14.70
CA CYS A 195 3.38 -18.00 -13.68
C CYS A 195 3.52 -19.43 -14.27
N PRO A 196 4.74 -19.96 -14.47
CA PRO A 196 4.94 -21.24 -15.14
C PRO A 196 4.45 -22.45 -14.33
N VAL A 197 4.22 -22.27 -13.04
CA VAL A 197 3.81 -23.33 -12.10
C VAL A 197 2.41 -23.13 -11.54
N VAL A 198 1.68 -22.12 -12.02
CA VAL A 198 0.31 -21.79 -11.58
C VAL A 198 0.26 -21.60 -10.05
N ALA A 199 1.22 -20.86 -9.50
CA ALA A 199 1.20 -20.44 -8.09
C ALA A 199 0.25 -19.25 -7.85
N THR A 200 -0.35 -18.73 -8.91
CA THR A 200 -1.30 -17.63 -8.88
C THR A 200 -2.46 -17.98 -9.80
N ASN A 201 -3.68 -17.91 -9.28
CA ASN A 201 -4.91 -18.25 -9.97
C ASN A 201 -6.05 -17.39 -9.41
N HIS A 202 -7.14 -17.24 -10.16
CA HIS A 202 -8.36 -16.69 -9.61
C HIS A 202 -9.14 -17.73 -8.81
N SER A 203 -9.83 -17.28 -7.78
CA SER A 203 -10.92 -17.99 -7.12
C SER A 203 -12.26 -17.67 -7.77
N ASP A 204 -13.26 -18.48 -7.44
CA ASP A 204 -14.63 -18.34 -7.94
C ASP A 204 -15.32 -17.04 -7.48
N ASP A 205 -14.81 -16.39 -6.42
CA ASP A 205 -15.28 -15.11 -5.90
C ASP A 205 -14.41 -13.91 -6.32
N GLY A 206 -13.58 -14.08 -7.36
CA GLY A 206 -12.83 -13.01 -8.01
C GLY A 206 -11.52 -12.61 -7.33
N LEU A 207 -11.05 -13.36 -6.32
CA LEU A 207 -9.74 -13.08 -5.72
C LEU A 207 -8.62 -13.65 -6.59
N ASN A 208 -7.66 -12.80 -6.92
CA ASN A 208 -6.34 -13.28 -7.28
C ASN A 208 -5.69 -13.99 -6.07
N GLN A 209 -5.52 -15.30 -6.12
CA GLN A 209 -4.89 -16.10 -5.06
C GLN A 209 -3.38 -16.17 -5.29
N MET A 210 -2.60 -16.08 -4.21
CA MET A 210 -1.15 -16.32 -4.23
C MET A 210 -0.86 -17.52 -3.35
N VAL A 211 -0.59 -18.66 -3.99
CA VAL A 211 -0.30 -19.91 -3.29
C VAL A 211 1.21 -19.99 -3.02
N TYR A 212 1.60 -19.66 -1.78
CA TYR A 212 3.00 -19.46 -1.39
C TYR A 212 3.86 -20.71 -1.62
N ASN A 213 3.38 -21.89 -1.23
CA ASN A 213 4.13 -23.15 -1.32
C ASN A 213 4.34 -23.65 -2.76
N ARG A 214 3.54 -23.18 -3.73
CA ARG A 214 3.68 -23.51 -5.15
C ARG A 214 4.68 -22.60 -5.87
N CYS A 215 5.01 -21.45 -5.29
CA CYS A 215 5.89 -20.47 -5.90
C CYS A 215 7.33 -20.99 -5.95
N VAL A 216 7.87 -21.13 -7.17
CA VAL A 216 9.29 -21.51 -7.40
C VAL A 216 10.21 -20.31 -7.59
N GLY A 217 9.70 -19.10 -7.37
CA GLY A 217 10.51 -17.88 -7.29
C GLY A 217 11.04 -17.30 -8.61
N THR A 218 10.34 -17.50 -9.72
CA THR A 218 10.73 -16.94 -11.04
C THR A 218 10.62 -15.42 -11.13
N ARG A 219 9.83 -14.79 -10.26
CA ARG A 219 9.57 -13.34 -10.18
C ARG A 219 8.87 -12.68 -11.37
N TYR A 220 8.55 -13.44 -12.42
CA TYR A 220 7.94 -12.87 -13.63
C TYR A 220 6.57 -12.21 -13.35
N CYS A 221 5.81 -12.75 -12.40
CA CYS A 221 4.54 -12.16 -11.96
C CYS A 221 4.67 -10.72 -11.42
N SER A 222 5.83 -10.33 -10.85
CA SER A 222 6.08 -8.94 -10.44
C SER A 222 6.40 -8.05 -11.63
N ASN A 223 7.22 -8.52 -12.57
CA ASN A 223 7.54 -7.77 -13.80
C ASN A 223 6.27 -7.44 -14.60
N ASN A 224 5.36 -8.41 -14.73
CA ASN A 224 4.13 -8.24 -15.50
C ASN A 224 3.00 -7.53 -14.73
N CYS A 225 3.11 -7.39 -13.40
CA CYS A 225 2.17 -6.60 -12.62
C CYS A 225 2.44 -5.11 -12.85
N PRO A 226 1.49 -4.34 -13.41
CA PRO A 226 1.73 -2.94 -13.74
C PRO A 226 1.93 -2.07 -12.49
N TYR A 227 1.28 -2.43 -11.37
CA TYR A 227 1.37 -1.69 -10.10
C TYR A 227 2.60 -2.03 -9.25
N LYS A 228 3.36 -3.08 -9.61
CA LYS A 228 4.54 -3.57 -8.86
C LYS A 228 4.26 -3.84 -7.37
N VAL A 229 3.08 -4.40 -7.08
CA VAL A 229 2.58 -4.73 -5.72
C VAL A 229 2.84 -6.19 -5.31
N ARG A 230 3.59 -6.93 -6.14
CA ARG A 230 4.09 -8.28 -5.83
C ARG A 230 5.48 -8.15 -5.20
N ARG A 231 5.63 -8.58 -3.94
CA ARG A 231 6.86 -8.46 -3.14
C ARG A 231 7.54 -9.81 -3.01
N PHE A 232 8.85 -9.85 -3.19
CA PHE A 232 9.60 -11.11 -3.25
C PHE A 232 10.46 -11.30 -2.01
N ASN A 233 10.38 -12.47 -1.38
CA ASN A 233 11.32 -12.85 -0.32
C ASN A 233 12.69 -13.21 -0.92
N PHE A 234 13.55 -12.21 -1.10
CA PHE A 234 14.91 -12.42 -1.63
C PHE A 234 15.76 -13.32 -0.72
N TYR A 235 15.59 -13.14 0.59
CA TYR A 235 16.23 -13.94 1.62
C TYR A 235 15.16 -14.49 2.55
N ASN A 236 15.56 -15.36 3.48
CA ASN A 236 14.73 -15.57 4.66
C ASN A 236 14.93 -14.34 5.55
N PHE A 237 14.07 -13.33 5.39
CA PHE A 237 14.20 -12.05 6.11
C PHE A 237 14.09 -12.19 7.63
N ARG A 238 13.64 -13.34 8.14
CA ARG A 238 13.48 -13.61 9.58
C ARG A 238 14.74 -14.18 10.21
N ASP A 239 15.40 -15.10 9.51
CA ASP A 239 16.60 -15.83 9.95
C ASP A 239 17.91 -15.11 9.58
N HIS A 240 17.99 -14.62 8.33
CA HIS A 240 19.28 -14.30 7.71
C HIS A 240 19.95 -13.00 8.21
N PHE A 241 19.25 -12.16 8.97
CA PHE A 241 19.72 -10.83 9.33
C PHE A 241 19.72 -10.59 10.84
N ARG A 242 20.75 -9.88 11.33
CA ARG A 242 20.99 -9.44 12.73
C ARG A 242 20.45 -10.45 13.78
N ASP A 243 21.14 -11.60 13.83
CA ASP A 243 20.91 -12.72 14.75
C ASP A 243 19.53 -13.39 14.66
N GLY A 244 18.82 -13.23 13.54
CA GLY A 244 17.57 -13.95 13.31
C GLY A 244 16.45 -13.58 14.28
N TYR A 245 16.49 -12.36 14.86
CA TYR A 245 15.63 -12.00 16.00
C TYR A 245 14.13 -12.17 15.76
N GLN A 246 13.67 -12.17 14.49
CA GLN A 246 12.27 -12.39 14.13
C GLN A 246 11.85 -13.88 14.21
N GLU A 247 12.80 -14.81 14.33
CA GLU A 247 12.56 -16.23 14.61
C GLU A 247 12.64 -16.57 16.10
N GLU A 248 12.98 -15.61 16.97
CA GLU A 248 12.95 -15.81 18.41
C GLU A 248 11.56 -16.29 18.87
N PRO A 249 11.44 -17.25 19.81
CA PRO A 249 10.18 -17.88 20.16
C PRO A 249 9.06 -16.90 20.56
N VAL A 250 9.43 -15.75 21.12
CA VAL A 250 8.48 -14.70 21.51
C VAL A 250 7.80 -14.06 20.29
N PHE A 251 8.51 -13.91 19.17
CA PHE A 251 7.93 -13.35 17.95
C PHE A 251 6.98 -14.33 17.24
N ALA A 252 7.13 -15.64 17.45
CA ALA A 252 6.16 -16.62 16.96
C ALA A 252 4.76 -16.39 17.55
N LEU A 253 4.66 -15.85 18.77
CA LEU A 253 3.38 -15.50 19.42
C LEU A 253 2.71 -14.26 18.81
N LEU A 254 3.46 -13.43 18.09
CA LEU A 254 2.92 -12.27 17.38
C LEU A 254 2.36 -12.62 16.01
N GLN A 255 2.71 -13.80 15.48
CA GLN A 255 2.30 -14.21 14.15
C GLN A 255 0.84 -14.67 14.17
N ASN A 256 0.08 -14.23 13.17
CA ASN A 256 -1.26 -14.70 12.93
C ASN A 256 -1.21 -16.19 12.54
N PRO A 257 -1.84 -17.11 13.31
CA PRO A 257 -1.80 -18.54 13.01
C PRO A 257 -2.50 -18.91 11.69
N GLU A 258 -3.45 -18.08 11.25
CA GLU A 258 -4.24 -18.32 10.03
C GLU A 258 -3.52 -17.88 8.74
N VAL A 259 -2.34 -17.27 8.87
CA VAL A 259 -1.55 -16.79 7.73
C VAL A 259 -0.21 -17.50 7.68
N THR A 260 0.07 -18.16 6.55
CA THR A 260 1.37 -18.80 6.30
C THR A 260 2.52 -17.84 6.58
N VAL A 261 3.54 -18.26 7.33
CA VAL A 261 4.80 -17.54 7.44
C VAL A 261 5.67 -17.96 6.26
N ARG A 262 6.02 -17.00 5.39
CA ARG A 262 6.72 -17.32 4.14
C ARG A 262 8.21 -17.48 4.38
N SER A 263 8.79 -18.44 3.65
CA SER A 263 10.24 -18.63 3.53
C SER A 263 10.81 -17.80 2.38
N ARG A 264 12.12 -17.92 2.18
CA ARG A 264 12.83 -17.34 1.03
C ARG A 264 12.29 -17.89 -0.29
N GLY A 265 12.46 -17.12 -1.36
CA GLY A 265 12.18 -17.59 -2.72
C GLY A 265 10.72 -17.49 -3.15
N VAL A 266 9.85 -16.90 -2.31
CA VAL A 266 8.40 -16.87 -2.53
C VAL A 266 7.92 -15.44 -2.76
N MET A 267 7.01 -15.29 -3.72
CA MET A 267 6.31 -14.02 -3.97
C MET A 267 5.12 -13.86 -3.03
N GLU A 268 4.87 -12.63 -2.61
CA GLU A 268 3.75 -12.22 -1.79
C GLU A 268 3.02 -11.04 -2.42
N LYS A 269 1.80 -10.80 -1.97
CA LYS A 269 0.98 -9.65 -2.34
C LYS A 269 -0.17 -9.50 -1.36
N CYS A 270 -0.84 -8.36 -1.38
CA CYS A 270 -2.15 -8.23 -0.74
C CYS A 270 -3.10 -9.32 -1.27
N THR A 271 -3.77 -10.02 -0.36
CA THR A 271 -4.73 -11.11 -0.63
C THR A 271 -6.16 -10.73 -0.27
N PHE A 272 -6.45 -9.43 -0.07
CA PHE A 272 -7.69 -8.97 0.58
C PHE A 272 -7.96 -9.64 1.93
N CYS A 273 -6.89 -9.96 2.68
CA CYS A 273 -6.99 -10.65 3.97
C CYS A 273 -7.80 -11.96 3.86
N VAL A 274 -7.44 -12.82 2.89
CA VAL A 274 -8.13 -14.09 2.59
C VAL A 274 -8.38 -14.97 3.82
N GLN A 275 -7.55 -14.89 4.86
CA GLN A 275 -7.76 -15.56 6.13
C GLN A 275 -9.06 -15.11 6.82
N ARG A 276 -9.36 -13.80 6.83
CA ARG A 276 -10.61 -13.24 7.38
C ARG A 276 -11.81 -13.61 6.52
N ILE A 277 -11.64 -13.63 5.20
CA ILE A 277 -12.67 -14.13 4.26
C ILE A 277 -12.97 -15.60 4.53
N SER A 278 -11.94 -16.41 4.77
CA SER A 278 -12.09 -17.85 5.01
C SER A 278 -12.74 -18.15 6.36
N GLU A 279 -12.36 -17.40 7.40
CA GLU A 279 -12.98 -17.46 8.72
C GLU A 279 -14.47 -17.09 8.65
N ALA A 280 -14.81 -15.93 8.08
CA ALA A 280 -16.21 -15.51 7.90
C ALA A 280 -17.02 -16.52 7.07
N ARG A 281 -16.40 -17.16 6.08
CA ARG A 281 -17.04 -18.21 5.28
C ARG A 281 -17.31 -19.46 6.11
N SER A 282 -16.37 -19.85 6.95
CA SER A 282 -16.52 -20.97 7.88
C SER A 282 -17.68 -20.71 8.84
N ASP A 283 -17.75 -19.51 9.42
CA ASP A 283 -18.81 -19.11 10.35
C ASP A 283 -20.18 -19.10 9.68
N ALA A 284 -20.31 -18.46 8.51
CA ALA A 284 -21.54 -18.46 7.73
C ALA A 284 -22.01 -19.90 7.39
N THR A 285 -21.07 -20.78 7.02
CA THR A 285 -21.36 -22.19 6.74
C THR A 285 -21.85 -22.93 7.99
N ALA A 286 -21.24 -22.68 9.15
CA ALA A 286 -21.65 -23.27 10.43
C ALA A 286 -23.05 -22.80 10.86
N GLU A 287 -23.41 -21.56 10.53
CA GLU A 287 -24.73 -20.98 10.76
C GLU A 287 -25.78 -21.39 9.71
N GLY A 288 -25.38 -22.11 8.66
CA GLY A 288 -26.27 -22.55 7.58
C GLY A 288 -26.77 -21.42 6.68
N ARG A 289 -26.00 -20.33 6.56
CA ARG A 289 -26.29 -19.18 5.69
C ARG A 289 -25.17 -18.92 4.69
N GLU A 290 -25.48 -18.12 3.67
CA GLU A 290 -24.44 -17.61 2.76
C GLU A 290 -23.63 -16.50 3.43
N ILE A 291 -22.36 -16.42 3.05
CA ILE A 291 -21.47 -15.33 3.42
C ILE A 291 -21.92 -14.05 2.70
N LYS A 292 -21.91 -12.94 3.42
CA LYS A 292 -22.18 -11.60 2.88
C LYS A 292 -20.90 -10.79 2.85
N GLY A 293 -20.83 -9.83 1.93
CA GLY A 293 -19.71 -8.89 1.88
C GLY A 293 -19.47 -8.17 3.21
N SER A 294 -20.55 -7.83 3.92
CA SER A 294 -20.53 -7.17 5.23
C SER A 294 -19.96 -8.01 6.38
N ASP A 295 -19.80 -9.33 6.20
CA ASP A 295 -19.27 -10.22 7.24
C ASP A 295 -17.74 -10.08 7.37
N VAL A 296 -17.07 -9.45 6.40
CA VAL A 296 -15.61 -9.37 6.35
C VAL A 296 -15.14 -7.93 6.44
N THR A 297 -14.31 -7.66 7.45
CA THR A 297 -13.54 -6.40 7.55
C THR A 297 -12.05 -6.72 7.40
N THR A 298 -11.41 -6.17 6.36
CA THR A 298 -9.97 -6.35 6.14
C THR A 298 -9.14 -5.57 7.16
N ALA A 299 -7.91 -6.00 7.44
CA ALA A 299 -7.06 -5.32 8.43
C ALA A 299 -6.72 -3.86 8.04
N CYS A 300 -6.56 -3.57 6.74
CA CYS A 300 -6.34 -2.20 6.29
C CYS A 300 -7.58 -1.31 6.41
N GLN A 301 -8.78 -1.87 6.26
CA GLN A 301 -10.04 -1.17 6.52
C GLN A 301 -10.21 -0.89 8.01
N ASP A 302 -10.02 -1.91 8.86
CA ASP A 302 -10.19 -1.81 10.31
C ASP A 302 -9.26 -0.77 10.96
N ALA A 303 -8.02 -0.72 10.49
CA ALA A 303 -7.02 0.24 10.99
C ALA A 303 -7.19 1.67 10.45
N CYS A 304 -8.04 1.89 9.44
CA CYS A 304 -8.17 3.19 8.80
C CYS A 304 -9.04 4.13 9.65
N GLY A 305 -8.43 4.99 10.46
CA GLY A 305 -9.14 5.92 11.34
C GLY A 305 -10.07 6.91 10.62
N THR A 306 -9.86 7.17 9.32
CA THR A 306 -10.74 8.02 8.50
C THR A 306 -11.80 7.25 7.73
N ASN A 307 -11.84 5.92 7.83
CA ASN A 307 -12.72 5.03 7.05
C ASN A 307 -12.61 5.23 5.53
N ALA A 308 -11.39 5.50 5.04
CA ALA A 308 -11.12 5.68 3.61
C ALA A 308 -11.25 4.36 2.82
N ILE A 309 -10.89 3.23 3.43
CA ILE A 309 -10.92 1.92 2.79
C ILE A 309 -12.24 1.23 3.14
N LYS A 310 -12.97 0.76 2.13
CA LYS A 310 -14.18 -0.07 2.26
C LYS A 310 -13.98 -1.36 1.46
N PHE A 311 -14.32 -2.50 2.05
CA PHE A 311 -14.25 -3.81 1.42
C PHE A 311 -15.63 -4.48 1.47
N GLY A 312 -15.97 -5.26 0.46
CA GLY A 312 -17.27 -5.93 0.42
C GLY A 312 -17.55 -6.66 -0.89
N ASP A 313 -18.83 -7.00 -1.07
CA ASP A 313 -19.33 -7.68 -2.27
C ASP A 313 -19.72 -6.64 -3.34
N ILE A 314 -19.13 -6.77 -4.52
CA ILE A 314 -19.39 -5.92 -5.69
C ILE A 314 -20.83 -6.07 -6.18
N ASN A 315 -21.45 -7.22 -5.93
CA ASN A 315 -22.79 -7.52 -6.42
C ASN A 315 -23.90 -7.16 -5.41
N ASP A 316 -23.57 -6.73 -4.19
CA ASP A 316 -24.54 -6.31 -3.18
C ASP A 316 -24.91 -4.82 -3.32
N GLU A 317 -25.88 -4.53 -4.19
CA GLU A 317 -26.36 -3.17 -4.48
C GLU A 317 -26.88 -2.40 -3.26
N GLN A 318 -27.25 -3.10 -2.17
CA GLN A 318 -27.76 -2.48 -0.95
C GLN A 318 -26.65 -2.11 0.04
N SER A 319 -25.42 -2.56 -0.19
CA SER A 319 -24.30 -2.33 0.72
C SER A 319 -23.78 -0.89 0.66
N GLU A 320 -23.25 -0.40 1.80
CA GLU A 320 -22.51 0.87 1.83
C GLU A 320 -21.33 0.83 0.84
N PHE A 321 -20.64 -0.31 0.79
CA PHE A 321 -19.52 -0.55 -0.11
C PHE A 321 -19.87 -0.33 -1.58
N TYR A 322 -21.02 -0.83 -2.05
CA TYR A 322 -21.46 -0.67 -3.43
C TYR A 322 -21.63 0.80 -3.84
N ASN A 323 -22.13 1.63 -2.93
CA ASN A 323 -22.28 3.07 -3.16
C ASN A 323 -20.92 3.77 -3.29
N TYR A 324 -19.92 3.42 -2.47
CA TYR A 324 -18.57 3.96 -2.61
C TYR A 324 -17.90 3.50 -3.91
N ARG A 325 -18.03 2.21 -4.23
CA ARG A 325 -17.43 1.61 -5.42
C ARG A 325 -17.98 2.22 -6.72
N ASN A 326 -19.28 2.49 -6.77
CA ASN A 326 -19.96 3.01 -7.96
C ASN A 326 -20.21 4.53 -7.88
N HIS A 327 -19.51 5.23 -6.98
CA HIS A 327 -19.60 6.68 -6.89
C HIS A 327 -19.16 7.33 -8.22
N GLU A 328 -19.73 8.48 -8.57
CA GLU A 328 -19.45 9.20 -9.83
C GLU A 328 -17.99 9.65 -9.97
N LEU A 329 -17.28 9.71 -8.84
CA LEU A 329 -15.85 10.03 -8.75
C LEU A 329 -14.94 8.80 -8.80
N GLY A 330 -15.53 7.60 -8.80
CA GLY A 330 -14.79 6.35 -8.79
C GLY A 330 -14.00 6.16 -10.08
N TYR A 331 -12.73 5.80 -9.96
CA TYR A 331 -11.93 5.41 -11.11
C TYR A 331 -11.01 4.22 -10.81
N TYR A 332 -10.59 3.53 -11.88
CA TYR A 332 -9.61 2.46 -11.80
C TYR A 332 -8.23 2.99 -12.12
N ALA A 333 -7.23 2.57 -11.34
CA ALA A 333 -5.83 2.87 -11.64
C ALA A 333 -5.39 2.09 -12.87
N LEU A 334 -4.79 2.76 -13.86
CA LEU A 334 -4.31 2.16 -15.11
C LEU A 334 -5.41 1.45 -15.94
N ASP A 335 -6.60 2.05 -16.00
CA ASP A 335 -7.75 1.49 -16.72
C ASP A 335 -7.47 1.31 -18.23
N GLU A 336 -6.54 2.09 -18.79
CA GLU A 336 -6.06 1.97 -20.17
C GLU A 336 -5.39 0.64 -20.50
N LEU A 337 -5.14 -0.23 -19.53
CA LEU A 337 -4.60 -1.57 -19.76
C LEU A 337 -5.70 -2.63 -19.90
N ASN A 338 -6.97 -2.27 -19.67
CA ASN A 338 -8.12 -3.18 -19.67
C ASN A 338 -7.94 -4.41 -18.76
N ILE A 339 -7.16 -4.27 -17.68
CA ILE A 339 -6.90 -5.39 -16.75
C ILE A 339 -8.05 -5.63 -15.77
N LYS A 340 -9.06 -4.76 -15.76
CA LYS A 340 -10.27 -4.82 -14.92
C LYS A 340 -9.97 -4.94 -13.40
N PRO A 341 -9.44 -3.88 -12.78
CA PRO A 341 -9.18 -3.84 -11.33
C PRO A 341 -10.45 -4.02 -10.49
N ASN A 342 -10.32 -4.73 -9.36
CA ASN A 342 -11.39 -4.86 -8.35
C ASN A 342 -11.22 -3.88 -7.17
N VAL A 343 -10.30 -2.91 -7.29
CA VAL A 343 -10.17 -1.78 -6.36
C VAL A 343 -10.53 -0.50 -7.11
N THR A 344 -11.49 0.25 -6.58
CA THR A 344 -11.85 1.59 -7.07
C THR A 344 -11.24 2.66 -6.16
N TYR A 345 -10.77 3.75 -6.73
CA TYR A 345 -10.26 4.93 -6.03
C TYR A 345 -11.22 6.11 -6.09
#